data_AF-A0A356B5B8-F1
#
_entry.id   AF-A0A356B5B8-F1
#
_cell.length_a   1.000
_cell.length_b   1.000
_cell.length_c   1.000
_cell.angle_alpha   90.00
_cell.angle_beta   90.00
_cell.angle_gamma   90.00
#
_symmetry.space_group_name_H-M   'P 1'
#
loop_
_entity.id
_entity.type
_entity.pdbx_description
1 polymer ?
#
loop_
_entity_poly.entity_id
_entity_poly.type
_entity_poly.pdbx_seq_one_letter_code
_entity_poly.pdbx_strand_id
1 'polypeptide(L)'
;AVMMERSIAEKYDIQISTLSDYVEALKKIKSGGEPKNPGFIWPENWINESLKEAGYYRHTILKNSPLLLCKYCDTDYSIYPISNMIEYEDALKNYINLYKDKLTYTANGSLLELALGNTYSTLTLMGNFLTVKHSFRKDKEYVLFPLSIDKQKQHLHGCGLVINSSCENPERVLMFLEWMYSSQENMDIWCYGGFQEGTNPYYTLDDKGKISYTQTNNPFYSWMDTAGRLAVCNTDHLRAPHYLPETYLDDYKQIINMKLQEMKLDQFEIPYNEGSVEFDKFFEVHNQLYQDAQKSNTIYQEVLQISTNPNFDIQNHINTMKDTGLEDAAKGLSKLLNETIDE
;
A
#
# COMPACT_ATOMS: atom_id res chain seq x y z
N ALA A 1 1.38 -6.89 -2.51
CA ALA A 1 1.23 -8.34 -2.21
C ALA A 1 -0.25 -8.72 -2.19
N VAL A 2 -0.55 -9.95 -2.60
CA VAL A 2 -1.91 -10.48 -2.63
C VAL A 2 -2.12 -11.39 -1.42
N MET A 3 -3.19 -11.17 -0.65
CA MET A 3 -3.66 -12.14 0.34
C MET A 3 -4.94 -12.78 -0.16
N MET A 4 -5.06 -14.10 -0.03
CA MET A 4 -6.18 -14.89 -0.55
C MET A 4 -6.62 -15.95 0.45
N GLU A 5 -7.92 -16.24 0.51
CA GLU A 5 -8.44 -17.40 1.26
C GLU A 5 -7.74 -18.69 0.78
N ARG A 6 -7.08 -19.42 1.70
CA ARG A 6 -6.30 -20.64 1.38
C ARG A 6 -7.12 -21.65 0.58
N SER A 7 -8.36 -21.89 1.00
CA SER A 7 -9.25 -22.86 0.35
C SER A 7 -9.53 -22.53 -1.12
N ILE A 8 -9.50 -21.26 -1.51
CA ILE A 8 -9.68 -20.84 -2.90
C ILE A 8 -8.39 -21.03 -3.68
N ALA A 9 -7.25 -20.64 -3.09
CA ALA A 9 -5.95 -20.85 -3.72
C ALA A 9 -5.71 -22.34 -4.04
N GLU A 10 -6.04 -23.23 -3.09
CA GLU A 10 -5.90 -24.68 -3.27
C GLU A 10 -6.92 -25.24 -4.27
N LYS A 11 -8.18 -24.80 -4.23
CA LYS A 11 -9.23 -25.27 -5.15
C LYS A 11 -8.88 -25.04 -6.61
N TYR A 12 -8.25 -23.91 -6.93
CA TYR A 12 -7.94 -23.49 -8.30
C TYR A 12 -6.45 -23.61 -8.65
N ASP A 13 -5.63 -24.21 -7.79
CA ASP A 13 -4.17 -24.33 -7.93
C ASP A 13 -3.51 -22.98 -8.31
N ILE A 14 -3.79 -21.97 -7.50
CA ILE A 14 -3.36 -20.58 -7.77
C ILE A 14 -1.94 -20.37 -7.27
N GLN A 15 -1.08 -19.90 -8.17
CA GLN A 15 0.25 -19.35 -7.88
C GLN A 15 0.31 -17.95 -8.46
N ILE A 16 0.78 -16.98 -7.67
CA ILE A 16 0.86 -15.57 -8.07
C ILE A 16 2.28 -15.07 -7.82
N SER A 17 2.92 -14.59 -8.87
CA SER A 17 4.20 -13.86 -8.79
C SER A 17 4.08 -12.45 -9.36
N THR A 18 3.24 -12.24 -10.36
CA THR A 18 3.02 -10.96 -11.05
C THR A 18 1.59 -10.46 -10.91
N LEU A 19 1.33 -9.19 -11.24
CA LEU A 19 -0.05 -8.71 -11.37
C LEU A 19 -0.82 -9.49 -12.45
N SER A 20 -0.16 -9.89 -13.54
CA SER A 20 -0.77 -10.72 -14.58
C SER A 20 -1.29 -12.05 -14.03
N ASP A 21 -0.46 -12.76 -13.24
CA ASP A 21 -0.88 -13.99 -12.57
C ASP A 21 -2.09 -13.76 -11.66
N TYR A 22 -2.10 -12.62 -10.95
CA TYR A 22 -3.23 -12.26 -10.10
C TYR A 22 -4.50 -12.04 -10.91
N VAL A 23 -4.45 -11.31 -12.04
CA VAL A 23 -5.62 -11.13 -12.92
C VAL A 23 -6.16 -12.47 -13.43
N GLU A 24 -5.29 -13.38 -13.86
CA GLU A 24 -5.68 -14.71 -14.29
C GLU A 24 -6.30 -15.53 -13.16
N ALA A 25 -5.79 -15.41 -11.92
CA ALA A 25 -6.40 -16.02 -10.75
C ALA A 25 -7.83 -15.50 -10.50
N LEU A 26 -8.06 -14.18 -10.63
CA LEU A 26 -9.39 -13.59 -10.48
C LEU A 26 -10.37 -14.10 -11.55
N LYS A 27 -9.91 -14.21 -12.81
CA LYS A 27 -10.71 -14.77 -13.90
C LYS A 27 -11.08 -16.23 -13.63
N LYS A 28 -10.13 -17.05 -13.17
CA LYS A 28 -10.38 -18.45 -12.78
C LYS A 28 -11.45 -18.55 -11.70
N ILE A 29 -11.30 -17.79 -10.60
CA ILE A 29 -12.26 -17.75 -9.49
C ILE A 29 -13.67 -17.37 -9.98
N LYS A 30 -13.76 -16.33 -10.82
CA LYS A 30 -15.04 -15.89 -11.41
C LYS A 30 -15.66 -16.98 -12.29
N SER A 31 -14.88 -17.56 -13.19
CA SER A 31 -15.33 -18.60 -14.13
C SER A 31 -15.74 -19.89 -13.43
N GLY A 32 -15.16 -20.17 -12.25
CA GLY A 32 -15.51 -21.31 -11.41
C GLY A 32 -16.86 -21.19 -10.69
N GLY A 33 -17.57 -20.06 -10.87
CA GLY A 33 -18.92 -19.86 -10.33
C GLY A 33 -18.95 -19.57 -8.83
N GLU A 34 -17.87 -19.04 -8.28
CA GLU A 34 -17.82 -18.68 -6.87
C GLU A 34 -18.84 -17.58 -6.52
N PRO A 35 -19.54 -17.67 -5.37
CA PRO A 35 -20.63 -16.76 -5.03
C PRO A 35 -20.18 -15.35 -4.59
N LYS A 36 -18.91 -15.16 -4.19
CA LYS A 36 -18.37 -13.86 -3.76
C LYS A 36 -17.55 -13.20 -4.86
N ASN A 37 -17.18 -11.94 -4.65
CA ASN A 37 -16.29 -11.23 -5.57
C ASN A 37 -14.89 -11.89 -5.61
N PRO A 38 -14.30 -12.11 -6.79
CA PRO A 38 -13.00 -12.77 -6.92
C PRO A 38 -11.88 -12.09 -6.10
N GLY A 39 -11.82 -10.77 -6.21
CA GLY A 39 -10.83 -9.95 -5.51
C GLY A 39 -11.36 -8.56 -5.23
N PHE A 40 -10.73 -7.91 -4.27
CA PHE A 40 -10.87 -6.48 -4.05
C PHE A 40 -9.53 -5.80 -4.22
N ILE A 41 -9.49 -4.75 -5.05
CA ILE A 41 -8.28 -4.01 -5.39
C ILE A 41 -8.59 -2.53 -5.23
N TRP A 42 -7.87 -1.83 -4.36
CA TRP A 42 -7.89 -0.35 -4.35
C TRP A 42 -7.15 0.16 -5.59
N PRO A 43 -7.65 1.20 -6.30
CA PRO A 43 -6.99 1.74 -7.49
C PRO A 43 -5.55 2.18 -7.20
N GLU A 44 -5.32 2.80 -6.04
CA GLU A 44 -3.98 3.22 -5.63
C GLU A 44 -3.03 2.03 -5.51
N ASN A 45 -3.48 0.91 -4.92
CA ASN A 45 -2.66 -0.29 -4.78
C ASN A 45 -2.34 -0.90 -6.13
N TRP A 46 -3.33 -0.94 -7.04
CA TRP A 46 -3.12 -1.43 -8.41
C TRP A 46 -2.06 -0.61 -9.13
N ILE A 47 -2.27 0.71 -9.25
CA ILE A 47 -1.37 1.62 -9.94
C ILE A 47 0.04 1.56 -9.35
N ASN A 48 0.16 1.58 -8.01
CA ASN A 48 1.45 1.52 -7.36
C ASN A 48 2.20 0.23 -7.69
N GLU A 49 1.52 -0.91 -7.69
CA GLU A 49 2.17 -2.18 -8.03
C GLU A 49 2.45 -2.26 -9.54
N SER A 50 1.58 -1.73 -10.42
CA SER A 50 1.83 -1.66 -11.87
C SER A 50 3.05 -0.81 -12.23
N LEU A 51 3.19 0.35 -11.58
CA LEU A 51 4.35 1.23 -11.79
C LEU A 51 5.63 0.57 -11.26
N LYS A 52 5.55 -0.20 -10.15
CA LYS A 52 6.66 -1.04 -9.71
C LYS A 52 6.98 -2.12 -10.74
N GLU A 53 5.98 -2.82 -11.31
CA GLU A 53 6.15 -3.76 -12.44
C GLU A 53 6.96 -3.16 -13.59
N ALA A 54 6.73 -1.88 -13.88
CA ALA A 54 7.44 -1.13 -14.91
C ALA A 54 8.81 -0.55 -14.46
N GLY A 55 9.23 -0.79 -13.22
CA GLY A 55 10.51 -0.37 -12.67
C GLY A 55 10.55 1.03 -12.06
N TYR A 56 9.39 1.60 -11.74
CA TYR A 56 9.28 2.94 -11.14
C TYR A 56 8.99 2.89 -9.63
N TYR A 57 9.35 3.98 -8.97
CA TYR A 57 9.06 4.22 -7.55
C TYR A 57 8.73 5.68 -7.29
N ARG A 58 8.01 5.95 -6.19
CA ARG A 58 7.61 7.30 -5.81
C ARG A 58 8.83 8.11 -5.35
N HIS A 59 8.99 9.31 -5.91
CA HIS A 59 10.06 10.23 -5.51
C HIS A 59 9.84 10.73 -4.07
N THR A 60 10.83 10.56 -3.20
CA THR A 60 10.67 10.63 -1.74
C THR A 60 10.87 12.02 -1.13
N ILE A 61 11.54 12.94 -1.84
CA ILE A 61 11.88 14.29 -1.33
C ILE A 61 10.62 15.16 -1.20
N LEU A 62 9.69 15.02 -2.14
CA LEU A 62 8.36 15.63 -2.05
C LEU A 62 7.40 14.59 -1.47
N LYS A 63 7.48 14.36 -0.14
CA LYS A 63 6.79 13.31 0.63
C LYS A 63 5.29 13.10 0.36
N ASN A 64 4.62 14.03 -0.34
CA ASN A 64 3.20 13.98 -0.68
C ASN A 64 2.90 14.09 -2.18
N SER A 65 3.88 13.84 -3.06
CA SER A 65 3.62 13.80 -4.50
C SER A 65 3.54 12.36 -5.02
N PRO A 66 2.35 11.72 -5.03
CA PRO A 66 2.16 10.46 -5.76
C PRO A 66 2.33 10.63 -7.29
N LEU A 67 2.65 11.84 -7.75
CA LEU A 67 2.61 12.27 -9.13
C LEU A 67 3.99 12.36 -9.77
N LEU A 68 5.06 12.21 -8.98
CA LEU A 68 6.44 12.25 -9.44
C LEU A 68 7.12 10.94 -9.07
N LEU A 69 7.67 10.27 -10.08
CA LEU A 69 8.36 9.00 -9.93
C LEU A 69 9.82 9.11 -10.35
N CYS A 70 10.60 8.16 -9.87
CA CYS A 70 11.95 7.86 -10.35
C CYS A 70 11.98 6.41 -10.83
N LYS A 71 13.06 6.03 -11.51
CA LYS A 71 13.23 4.69 -12.06
C LYS A 71 14.37 3.96 -11.39
N TYR A 72 14.15 2.70 -11.04
CA TYR A 72 15.11 1.85 -10.32
C TYR A 72 16.42 1.55 -11.05
N CYS A 73 16.46 1.75 -12.36
CA CYS A 73 17.64 1.57 -13.19
C CYS A 73 18.25 2.89 -13.65
N ASP A 74 17.64 4.01 -13.27
CA ASP A 74 18.14 5.33 -13.64
C ASP A 74 19.12 5.84 -12.57
N THR A 75 20.38 5.96 -12.97
CA THR A 75 21.46 6.49 -12.13
C THR A 75 21.53 8.01 -12.14
N ASP A 76 20.83 8.65 -13.06
CA ASP A 76 20.83 10.11 -13.22
C ASP A 76 19.73 10.77 -12.36
N TYR A 77 18.98 9.96 -11.60
CA TYR A 77 17.90 10.39 -10.70
C TYR A 77 16.86 11.28 -11.40
N SER A 78 16.53 10.94 -12.65
CA SER A 78 15.52 11.69 -13.41
C SER A 78 14.17 11.58 -12.72
N ILE A 79 13.39 12.65 -12.85
CA ILE A 79 12.01 12.70 -12.37
C ILE A 79 11.06 12.53 -13.53
N TYR A 80 10.14 11.59 -13.35
CA TYR A 80 9.11 11.20 -14.29
C TYR A 80 7.75 11.61 -13.72
N PRO A 81 7.15 12.71 -14.21
CA PRO A 81 5.78 13.06 -13.87
C PRO A 81 4.81 12.03 -14.43
N ILE A 82 3.84 11.58 -13.63
CA ILE A 82 2.82 10.58 -14.06
C ILE A 82 2.05 11.02 -15.30
N SER A 83 1.92 12.33 -15.50
CA SER A 83 1.19 12.94 -16.62
C SER A 83 1.74 12.52 -17.99
N ASN A 84 3.00 12.11 -18.04
CA ASN A 84 3.72 11.82 -19.27
C ASN A 84 4.09 10.34 -19.39
N MET A 85 3.58 9.49 -18.51
CA MET A 85 3.96 8.07 -18.44
C MET A 85 2.90 7.20 -19.10
N ILE A 86 3.30 6.45 -20.14
CA ILE A 86 2.42 5.50 -20.80
C ILE A 86 2.07 4.33 -19.87
N GLU A 87 3.00 3.92 -19.00
CA GLU A 87 2.77 2.84 -18.03
C GLU A 87 1.73 3.21 -16.98
N TYR A 88 1.60 4.51 -16.67
CA TYR A 88 0.55 5.03 -15.81
C TYR A 88 -0.82 5.00 -16.52
N GLU A 89 -0.86 5.42 -17.79
CA GLU A 89 -2.07 5.34 -18.62
C GLU A 89 -2.54 3.87 -18.76
N ASP A 90 -1.63 2.95 -19.03
CA ASP A 90 -1.90 1.51 -19.13
C ASP A 90 -2.39 0.93 -17.80
N ALA A 91 -1.81 1.33 -16.67
CA ALA A 91 -2.27 0.92 -15.35
C ALA A 91 -3.74 1.32 -15.10
N LEU A 92 -4.12 2.55 -15.48
CA LEU A 92 -5.50 3.03 -15.38
C LEU A 92 -6.45 2.24 -16.31
N LYS A 93 -6.06 2.01 -17.58
CA LYS A 93 -6.86 1.22 -18.53
C LYS A 93 -7.10 -0.19 -18.02
N ASN A 94 -6.05 -0.87 -17.58
CA ASN A 94 -6.15 -2.22 -17.04
C ASN A 94 -7.04 -2.26 -15.80
N TYR A 95 -6.96 -1.25 -14.94
CA TYR A 95 -7.83 -1.16 -13.77
C TYR A 95 -9.31 -1.02 -14.12
N ILE A 96 -9.64 -0.19 -15.11
CA ILE A 96 -11.01 -0.06 -15.63
C ILE A 96 -11.51 -1.41 -16.16
N ASN A 97 -10.67 -2.15 -16.88
CA ASN A 97 -11.01 -3.49 -17.37
C ASN A 97 -11.31 -4.48 -16.23
N LEU A 98 -10.55 -4.44 -15.13
CA LEU A 98 -10.83 -5.28 -13.96
C LEU A 98 -12.23 -5.05 -13.39
N TYR A 99 -12.71 -3.80 -13.39
CA TYR A 99 -14.08 -3.48 -12.97
C TYR A 99 -15.13 -3.93 -13.96
N LYS A 100 -14.93 -3.64 -15.25
CA LYS A 100 -15.85 -4.05 -16.33
C LYS A 100 -16.03 -5.57 -16.33
N ASP A 101 -14.93 -6.28 -16.18
CA ASP A 101 -14.88 -7.73 -16.09
C ASP A 101 -15.35 -8.25 -14.73
N LYS A 102 -15.82 -7.39 -13.80
CA LYS A 102 -16.29 -7.76 -12.46
C LYS A 102 -15.30 -8.66 -11.72
N LEU A 103 -14.01 -8.43 -11.92
CA LEU A 103 -12.90 -9.09 -11.23
C LEU A 103 -12.57 -8.37 -9.93
N THR A 104 -12.86 -7.06 -9.88
CA THR A 104 -12.82 -6.21 -8.68
C THR A 104 -14.12 -5.42 -8.54
N TYR A 105 -14.27 -4.72 -7.42
CA TYR A 105 -15.43 -3.90 -7.07
C TYR A 105 -15.03 -2.79 -6.07
N THR A 106 -15.96 -1.91 -5.73
CA THR A 106 -15.75 -0.80 -4.79
C THR A 106 -16.36 -1.08 -3.44
N ALA A 107 -15.64 -0.69 -2.38
CA ALA A 107 -16.06 -0.80 -1.00
C ALA A 107 -15.20 0.08 -0.08
N ASN A 108 -15.42 -0.05 1.24
CA ASN A 108 -14.85 0.84 2.25
C ASN A 108 -13.37 0.52 2.62
N GLY A 109 -12.81 -0.62 2.21
CA GLY A 109 -11.44 -0.97 2.57
C GLY A 109 -11.03 -2.40 2.17
N SER A 110 -9.82 -2.58 1.62
CA SER A 110 -9.35 -3.87 1.12
C SER A 110 -9.37 -4.99 2.14
N LEU A 111 -8.82 -4.71 3.31
CA LEU A 111 -8.72 -5.67 4.39
C LEU A 111 -10.06 -5.91 5.08
N LEU A 112 -10.91 -4.88 5.13
CA LEU A 112 -12.26 -4.99 5.67
C LEU A 112 -13.12 -5.92 4.81
N GLU A 113 -13.08 -5.78 3.49
CA GLU A 113 -13.84 -6.64 2.57
C GLU A 113 -13.45 -8.11 2.67
N LEU A 114 -12.14 -8.39 2.79
CA LEU A 114 -11.63 -9.74 2.99
C LEU A 114 -12.01 -10.30 4.37
N ALA A 115 -12.02 -9.46 5.40
CA ALA A 115 -12.41 -9.83 6.77
C ALA A 115 -13.92 -10.09 6.89
N LEU A 116 -14.76 -9.29 6.25
CA LEU A 116 -16.22 -9.47 6.18
C LEU A 116 -16.62 -10.66 5.30
N GLY A 117 -15.70 -11.14 4.46
CA GLY A 117 -15.95 -12.27 3.58
C GLY A 117 -16.75 -11.92 2.34
N ASN A 118 -16.66 -10.67 1.89
CA ASN A 118 -17.26 -10.18 0.65
C ASN A 118 -16.40 -10.49 -0.59
N THR A 119 -15.13 -10.80 -0.36
CA THR A 119 -14.17 -11.19 -1.40
C THR A 119 -13.27 -12.33 -0.94
N TYR A 120 -12.66 -13.04 -1.90
CA TYR A 120 -11.70 -14.10 -1.64
C TYR A 120 -10.25 -13.62 -1.57
N SER A 121 -9.94 -12.46 -2.14
CA SER A 121 -8.56 -11.98 -2.21
C SER A 121 -8.48 -10.45 -2.19
N THR A 122 -7.31 -9.93 -1.81
CA THR A 122 -7.05 -8.50 -1.90
C THR A 122 -5.59 -8.17 -2.19
N LEU A 123 -5.38 -7.09 -2.95
CA LEU A 123 -4.08 -6.49 -3.19
C LEU A 123 -3.83 -5.33 -2.21
N THR A 124 -2.79 -5.45 -1.38
CA THR A 124 -2.40 -4.40 -0.43
C THR A 124 -0.92 -4.48 -0.06
N LEU A 125 -0.47 -3.53 0.77
CA LEU A 125 0.88 -3.50 1.33
C LEU A 125 1.02 -4.57 2.41
N MET A 126 2.16 -5.28 2.43
CA MET A 126 2.35 -6.37 3.38
C MET A 126 2.20 -5.95 4.84
N GLY A 127 2.74 -4.79 5.23
CA GLY A 127 2.63 -4.30 6.61
C GLY A 127 1.18 -4.06 7.07
N ASN A 128 0.23 -3.82 6.14
CA ASN A 128 -1.17 -3.64 6.50
C ASN A 128 -1.81 -4.94 7.00
N PHE A 129 -1.25 -6.12 6.70
CA PHE A 129 -1.75 -7.38 7.24
C PHE A 129 -1.52 -7.51 8.75
N LEU A 130 -0.50 -6.86 9.31
CA LEU A 130 -0.25 -6.83 10.75
C LEU A 130 -1.23 -5.93 11.50
N THR A 131 -1.83 -4.96 10.81
CA THR A 131 -2.68 -3.95 11.44
C THR A 131 -4.13 -4.41 11.57
N VAL A 132 -4.60 -5.41 10.84
CA VAL A 132 -6.03 -5.76 10.93
C VAL A 132 -6.37 -6.46 12.25
N LYS A 133 -7.12 -5.73 13.10
CA LYS A 133 -7.66 -6.20 14.38
C LYS A 133 -9.14 -6.58 14.33
N HIS A 134 -9.84 -6.25 13.24
CA HIS A 134 -11.12 -6.89 12.98
C HIS A 134 -10.87 -8.38 12.95
N SER A 135 -11.64 -9.14 13.72
CA SER A 135 -11.62 -10.58 13.72
C SER A 135 -11.85 -11.04 12.28
N PHE A 136 -10.75 -11.24 11.54
CA PHE A 136 -10.75 -12.11 10.39
C PHE A 136 -11.45 -13.38 10.85
N ARG A 137 -12.37 -13.83 10.01
CA ARG A 137 -13.15 -15.04 10.21
C ARG A 137 -12.23 -16.13 10.77
N LYS A 138 -12.39 -16.44 12.06
CA LYS A 138 -11.48 -17.35 12.81
C LYS A 138 -11.46 -18.76 12.19
N ASP A 139 -12.45 -19.06 11.36
CA ASP A 139 -12.60 -20.27 10.56
C ASP A 139 -11.90 -20.21 9.19
N LYS A 140 -11.10 -19.18 8.91
CA LYS A 140 -10.40 -19.00 7.63
C LYS A 140 -8.91 -18.88 7.81
N GLU A 141 -8.20 -19.60 6.95
CA GLU A 141 -6.78 -19.43 6.72
C GLU A 141 -6.53 -18.68 5.42
N TYR A 142 -5.40 -17.98 5.37
CA TYR A 142 -5.00 -17.20 4.22
C TYR A 142 -3.63 -17.62 3.73
N VAL A 143 -3.43 -17.49 2.42
CA VAL A 143 -2.13 -17.56 1.77
C VAL A 143 -1.72 -16.16 1.34
N LEU A 144 -0.41 -15.92 1.35
CA LEU A 144 0.18 -14.67 0.92
C LEU A 144 1.03 -14.92 -0.33
N PHE A 145 0.82 -14.09 -1.34
CA PHE A 145 1.64 -14.04 -2.55
C PHE A 145 2.38 -12.70 -2.60
N PRO A 146 3.67 -12.66 -2.24
CA PRO A 146 4.48 -11.46 -2.44
C PRO A 146 4.66 -11.24 -3.95
N LEU A 147 4.33 -10.04 -4.44
CA LEU A 147 4.52 -9.70 -5.85
C LEU A 147 6.01 -9.42 -6.12
N SER A 148 6.50 -9.96 -7.24
CA SER A 148 7.92 -10.24 -7.48
C SER A 148 8.69 -9.14 -8.21
N ILE A 149 8.25 -7.89 -8.21
CA ILE A 149 9.15 -6.81 -8.57
C ILE A 149 10.12 -6.63 -7.44
N ASP A 150 11.26 -7.24 -7.72
CA ASP A 150 12.49 -7.27 -7.00
C ASP A 150 12.31 -7.01 -5.53
N LYS A 151 12.45 -8.10 -4.78
CA LYS A 151 12.76 -8.02 -3.37
C LYS A 151 13.88 -6.98 -3.11
N GLN A 152 14.73 -6.61 -4.08
CA GLN A 152 15.80 -5.60 -4.02
C GLN A 152 15.39 -4.13 -4.27
N LYS A 153 14.15 -3.83 -4.68
CA LYS A 153 13.76 -2.53 -5.21
C LYS A 153 12.33 -2.13 -4.81
N GLN A 154 12.11 -1.83 -3.55
CA GLN A 154 10.92 -1.21 -2.98
C GLN A 154 11.25 -0.04 -2.04
N HIS A 155 10.75 1.16 -2.33
CA HIS A 155 10.89 2.30 -1.41
C HIS A 155 10.00 2.17 -0.16
N LEU A 156 10.46 2.82 0.91
CA LEU A 156 9.69 3.13 2.11
C LEU A 156 9.46 4.62 2.21
N HIS A 157 8.29 4.97 2.73
CA HIS A 157 8.14 6.22 3.47
C HIS A 157 9.01 6.09 4.73
N GLY A 158 10.13 6.83 4.79
CA GLY A 158 10.93 6.92 6.00
C GLY A 158 10.11 7.59 7.11
N CYS A 159 9.57 6.77 8.02
CA CYS A 159 9.13 7.22 9.32
C CYS A 159 10.33 7.14 10.27
N GLY A 160 10.55 8.18 11.06
CA GLY A 160 11.65 8.23 12.01
C GLY A 160 11.19 8.95 13.27
N LEU A 161 11.75 8.57 14.41
CA LEU A 161 11.53 9.29 15.66
C LEU A 161 12.58 10.38 15.78
N VAL A 162 12.12 11.61 16.03
CA VAL A 162 12.99 12.78 16.22
C VAL A 162 12.86 13.24 17.67
N ILE A 163 13.99 13.39 18.34
CA ILE A 163 14.06 14.03 19.66
C ILE A 163 14.33 15.52 19.41
N ASN A 164 13.38 16.36 19.80
CA ASN A 164 13.50 17.80 19.64
C ASN A 164 14.69 18.34 20.47
N SER A 165 15.40 19.34 19.96
CA SER A 165 16.49 20.03 20.66
C SER A 165 16.03 20.70 21.97
N SER A 166 14.74 20.99 22.12
CA SER A 166 14.15 21.50 23.36
C SER A 166 13.76 20.42 24.39
N CYS A 167 14.02 19.13 24.11
CA CYS A 167 13.73 18.07 25.06
C CYS A 167 14.57 18.23 26.32
N GLU A 168 13.92 18.36 27.48
CA GLU A 168 14.61 18.51 28.76
C GLU A 168 15.35 17.24 29.20
N ASN A 169 14.90 16.07 28.73
CA ASN A 169 15.41 14.76 29.17
C ASN A 169 15.64 13.79 27.99
N PRO A 170 16.50 14.13 27.02
CA PRO A 170 16.70 13.33 25.81
C PRO A 170 17.25 11.93 26.13
N GLU A 171 18.11 11.82 27.15
CA GLU A 171 18.63 10.53 27.62
C GLU A 171 17.53 9.59 28.12
N ARG A 172 16.53 10.10 28.84
CA ARG A 172 15.41 9.28 29.31
C ARG A 172 14.52 8.83 28.16
N VAL A 173 14.36 9.65 27.14
CA VAL A 173 13.67 9.25 25.90
C VAL A 173 14.43 8.10 25.25
N LEU A 174 15.75 8.20 25.10
CA LEU A 174 16.56 7.12 24.53
C LEU A 174 16.49 5.84 25.37
N MET A 175 16.59 5.92 26.70
CA MET A 175 16.43 4.77 27.59
C MET A 175 15.05 4.10 27.45
N PHE A 176 13.99 4.90 27.26
CA PHE A 176 12.65 4.37 27.00
C PHE A 176 12.60 3.63 25.65
N LEU A 177 13.21 4.16 24.59
CA LEU A 177 13.33 3.47 23.31
C LEU A 177 14.09 2.15 23.46
N GLU A 178 15.24 2.16 24.14
CA GLU A 178 16.02 0.94 24.41
C GLU A 178 15.20 -0.08 25.19
N TRP A 179 14.46 0.35 26.22
CA TRP A 179 13.57 -0.52 26.98
C TRP A 179 12.51 -1.17 26.07
N MET A 180 11.85 -0.40 25.20
CA MET A 180 10.85 -0.95 24.27
C MET A 180 11.43 -2.06 23.37
N TYR A 181 12.67 -1.90 22.91
CA TYR A 181 13.32 -2.89 22.03
C TYR A 181 14.00 -4.05 22.76
N SER A 182 14.13 -3.98 24.09
CA SER A 182 14.97 -4.91 24.85
C SER A 182 14.39 -6.32 25.02
N SER A 183 13.08 -6.51 24.81
CA SER A 183 12.44 -7.82 24.98
C SER A 183 11.16 -7.98 24.18
N GLN A 184 10.78 -9.23 23.94
CA GLN A 184 9.48 -9.60 23.36
C GLN A 184 8.31 -9.07 24.20
N GLU A 185 8.40 -9.13 25.53
CA GLU A 185 7.33 -8.68 26.43
C GLU A 185 7.07 -7.18 26.28
N ASN A 186 8.13 -6.37 26.23
CA ASN A 186 8.00 -4.92 26.07
C ASN A 186 7.41 -4.56 24.70
N MET A 187 7.84 -5.27 23.64
CA MET A 187 7.27 -5.11 22.30
C MET A 187 5.81 -5.55 22.25
N ASP A 188 5.44 -6.62 22.96
CA ASP A 188 4.06 -7.11 23.01
C ASP A 188 3.13 -6.08 23.67
N ILE A 189 3.57 -5.49 24.79
CA ILE A 189 2.85 -4.40 25.47
C ILE A 189 2.67 -3.21 24.52
N TRP A 190 3.75 -2.84 23.81
CA TRP A 190 3.77 -1.69 22.91
C TRP A 190 2.87 -1.87 21.67
N CYS A 191 2.93 -3.03 21.01
CA CYS A 191 2.21 -3.30 19.76
C CYS A 191 0.76 -3.73 19.97
N TYR A 192 0.49 -4.50 21.03
CA TYR A 192 -0.77 -5.23 21.19
C TYR A 192 -1.55 -4.86 22.45
N GLY A 193 -0.94 -4.13 23.39
CA GLY A 193 -1.55 -3.65 24.61
C GLY A 193 -1.03 -4.35 25.87
N GLY A 194 -1.08 -3.62 26.99
CA GLY A 194 -0.56 -4.08 28.28
C GLY A 194 -1.50 -5.02 29.05
N PHE A 195 -1.00 -5.47 30.19
CA PHE A 195 -1.74 -6.33 31.11
C PHE A 195 -2.63 -5.50 32.04
N GLN A 196 -3.84 -6.00 32.30
CA GLN A 196 -4.70 -5.54 33.37
C GLN A 196 -4.77 -6.66 34.42
N GLU A 197 -4.38 -6.35 35.65
CA GLU A 197 -4.47 -7.30 36.78
C GLU A 197 -3.76 -8.66 36.51
N GLY A 198 -2.63 -8.63 35.81
CA GLY A 198 -1.86 -9.83 35.47
C GLY A 198 -2.42 -10.68 34.32
N THR A 199 -3.45 -10.19 33.61
CA THR A 199 -3.98 -10.84 32.40
C THR A 199 -3.92 -9.89 31.21
N ASN A 200 -3.75 -10.41 29.99
CA ASN A 200 -3.83 -9.57 28.78
C ASN A 200 -5.27 -9.61 28.24
N PRO A 201 -6.05 -8.53 28.36
CA PRO A 201 -7.43 -8.53 27.89
C PRO A 201 -7.55 -8.31 26.38
N TYR A 202 -6.45 -7.99 25.68
CA TYR A 202 -6.44 -7.55 24.28
C TYR A 202 -6.09 -8.67 23.29
N TYR A 203 -5.34 -9.69 23.72
CA TYR A 203 -5.03 -10.84 22.89
C TYR A 203 -4.76 -12.13 23.67
N THR A 204 -4.86 -13.25 22.97
CA THR A 204 -4.34 -14.56 23.38
C THR A 204 -3.26 -15.04 22.42
N LEU A 205 -2.38 -15.91 22.89
CA LEU A 205 -1.39 -16.59 22.07
C LEU A 205 -1.81 -18.05 21.82
N ASP A 206 -1.56 -18.53 20.60
CA ASP A 206 -1.60 -19.97 20.32
C ASP A 206 -0.27 -20.64 20.72
N ASP A 207 -0.20 -21.96 20.55
CA ASP A 207 1.00 -22.76 20.88
C ASP A 207 2.25 -22.37 20.08
N LYS A 208 2.07 -21.65 18.96
CA LYS A 208 3.15 -21.13 18.10
C LYS A 208 3.47 -19.67 18.41
N GLY A 209 2.84 -19.08 19.42
CA GLY A 209 3.04 -17.69 19.82
C GLY A 209 2.40 -16.68 18.87
N LYS A 210 1.46 -17.10 18.00
CA LYS A 210 0.69 -16.19 17.15
C LYS A 210 -0.45 -15.54 17.91
N ILE A 211 -0.79 -14.33 17.51
CA ILE A 211 -1.78 -13.49 18.19
C ILE A 211 -3.20 -13.75 17.66
N SER A 212 -4.12 -13.91 18.60
CA SER A 212 -5.56 -13.77 18.38
C SER A 212 -6.10 -12.60 19.19
N TYR A 213 -6.55 -11.55 18.50
CA TYR A 213 -7.12 -10.37 19.17
C TYR A 213 -8.48 -10.69 19.81
N THR A 214 -8.67 -10.27 21.06
CA THR A 214 -9.89 -10.46 21.85
C THR A 214 -10.73 -9.19 21.96
N GLN A 215 -10.16 -8.00 21.70
CA GLN A 215 -10.85 -6.72 21.68
C GLN A 215 -10.50 -5.90 20.44
N THR A 216 -11.49 -5.18 19.90
CA THR A 216 -11.37 -4.37 18.67
C THR A 216 -10.81 -2.97 18.91
N ASN A 217 -10.99 -2.40 20.11
CA ASN A 217 -10.57 -1.03 20.43
C ASN A 217 -9.35 -1.03 21.34
N ASN A 218 -8.19 -0.68 20.80
CA ASN A 218 -6.98 -0.44 21.59
C ASN A 218 -6.32 0.88 21.14
N PRO A 219 -6.11 1.87 22.04
CA PRO A 219 -5.50 3.16 21.71
C PRO A 219 -4.07 3.05 21.15
N PHE A 220 -3.34 1.97 21.41
CA PHE A 220 -2.00 1.72 20.85
C PHE A 220 -2.02 1.28 19.38
N TYR A 221 -3.20 1.00 18.82
CA TYR A 221 -3.37 0.58 17.43
C TYR A 221 -3.08 1.67 16.41
N SER A 222 -3.53 2.90 16.68
CA SER A 222 -3.25 4.05 15.81
C SER A 222 -1.74 4.28 15.68
N TRP A 223 -0.98 3.91 16.70
CA TRP A 223 0.47 3.98 16.67
C TRP A 223 1.11 2.94 15.75
N MET A 224 0.64 1.68 15.72
CA MET A 224 1.15 0.70 14.74
C MET A 224 0.87 1.13 13.30
N ASP A 225 -0.29 1.73 13.07
CA ASP A 225 -0.66 2.24 11.74
C ASP A 225 0.18 3.45 11.32
N THR A 226 0.46 4.37 12.27
CA THR A 226 1.17 5.64 12.00
C THR A 226 2.70 5.53 12.12
N ALA A 227 3.21 4.74 13.04
CA ALA A 227 4.63 4.62 13.39
C ALA A 227 5.18 3.18 13.32
N GLY A 228 4.33 2.17 13.57
CA GLY A 228 4.73 0.75 13.60
C GLY A 228 4.94 0.12 12.24
N ARG A 229 4.47 0.74 11.14
CA ARG A 229 4.73 0.20 9.81
C ARG A 229 6.22 0.06 9.51
N LEU A 230 7.09 0.96 10.03
CA LEU A 230 8.50 1.07 9.58
C LEU A 230 9.52 1.65 10.57
N ALA A 231 9.13 2.40 11.59
CA ALA A 231 10.08 3.22 12.36
C ALA A 231 10.40 2.70 13.76
N VAL A 232 9.45 1.98 14.39
CA VAL A 232 9.51 1.73 15.84
C VAL A 232 9.36 0.25 16.23
N CYS A 233 9.16 -0.66 15.28
CA CYS A 233 8.96 -2.08 15.59
C CYS A 233 10.23 -2.88 15.26
N ASN A 234 10.85 -3.49 16.27
CA ASN A 234 11.85 -4.52 16.02
C ASN A 234 11.13 -5.75 15.46
N THR A 235 11.36 -6.03 14.19
CA THR A 235 10.71 -7.15 13.48
C THR A 235 11.05 -8.50 14.09
N ASP A 236 12.16 -8.63 14.83
CA ASP A 236 12.51 -9.83 15.60
C ASP A 236 11.61 -10.08 16.80
N HIS A 237 10.88 -9.07 17.24
CA HIS A 237 9.94 -9.15 18.35
C HIS A 237 8.48 -8.97 17.92
N LEU A 238 8.19 -8.98 16.61
CA LEU A 238 6.82 -8.95 16.13
C LEU A 238 6.18 -10.34 16.21
N ARG A 239 4.89 -10.38 16.55
CA ARG A 239 4.06 -11.58 16.44
C ARG A 239 3.13 -11.49 15.25
N ALA A 240 3.06 -12.57 14.49
CA ALA A 240 2.07 -12.70 13.43
C ALA A 240 0.69 -12.95 14.02
N PRO A 241 -0.38 -12.32 13.49
CA PRO A 241 -1.74 -12.79 13.71
C PRO A 241 -1.93 -14.25 13.28
N HIS A 242 -2.80 -14.99 13.99
CA HIS A 242 -3.02 -16.44 13.78
C HIS A 242 -3.38 -16.80 12.33
N TYR A 243 -4.11 -15.91 11.65
CA TYR A 243 -4.62 -16.11 10.29
C TYR A 243 -3.55 -15.93 9.20
N LEU A 244 -2.36 -15.41 9.54
CA LEU A 244 -1.25 -15.27 8.62
C LEU A 244 -0.42 -16.56 8.54
N PRO A 245 0.16 -16.86 7.36
CA PRO A 245 1.04 -18.02 7.21
C PRO A 245 2.27 -17.89 8.12
N GLU A 246 2.87 -19.01 8.50
CA GLU A 246 4.05 -19.03 9.39
C GLU A 246 5.25 -18.28 8.80
N THR A 247 5.40 -18.31 7.47
CA THR A 247 6.49 -17.61 6.76
C THR A 247 6.32 -16.10 6.75
N TYR A 248 5.16 -15.56 7.15
CA TYR A 248 4.81 -14.16 6.97
C TYR A 248 5.88 -13.21 7.56
N LEU A 249 6.34 -13.46 8.78
CA LEU A 249 7.32 -12.57 9.43
C LEU A 249 8.68 -12.63 8.73
N ASP A 250 9.09 -13.80 8.25
CA ASP A 250 10.35 -13.95 7.52
C ASP A 250 10.27 -13.24 6.17
N ASP A 251 9.15 -13.40 5.46
CA ASP A 251 8.88 -12.70 4.19
C ASP A 251 8.85 -11.17 4.42
N TYR A 252 8.21 -10.71 5.49
CA TYR A 252 8.13 -9.30 5.86
C TYR A 252 9.49 -8.71 6.26
N LYS A 253 10.28 -9.45 7.05
CA LYS A 253 11.67 -9.09 7.40
C LYS A 253 12.56 -8.99 6.18
N GLN A 254 12.48 -9.97 5.28
CA GLN A 254 13.25 -9.96 4.03
C GLN A 254 12.94 -8.69 3.23
N ILE A 255 11.65 -8.37 3.08
CA ILE A 255 11.23 -7.15 2.40
C ILE A 255 11.82 -5.93 3.08
N ILE A 256 11.59 -5.72 4.39
CA ILE A 256 12.12 -4.55 5.11
C ILE A 256 13.64 -4.42 4.95
N ASN A 257 14.39 -5.52 5.11
CA ASN A 257 15.85 -5.50 5.03
C ASN A 257 16.36 -5.07 3.66
N MET A 258 15.69 -5.50 2.59
CA MET A 258 16.09 -5.12 1.25
C MET A 258 15.77 -3.65 0.97
N LYS A 259 14.66 -3.14 1.50
CA LYS A 259 14.37 -1.71 1.47
C LYS A 259 15.40 -0.87 2.23
N LEU A 260 15.87 -1.34 3.39
CA LEU A 260 16.94 -0.66 4.14
C LEU A 260 18.25 -0.61 3.35
N GLN A 261 18.53 -1.62 2.51
CA GLN A 261 19.67 -1.60 1.60
C GLN A 261 19.47 -0.58 0.49
N GLU A 262 18.28 -0.51 -0.10
CA GLU A 262 17.95 0.51 -1.10
C GLU A 262 18.03 1.92 -0.55
N MET A 263 17.52 2.19 0.65
CA MET A 263 17.62 3.51 1.28
C MET A 263 19.08 3.96 1.47
N LYS A 264 20.04 3.03 1.57
CA LYS A 264 21.48 3.34 1.59
C LYS A 264 22.03 3.66 0.21
N LEU A 265 21.46 3.07 -0.85
CA LEU A 265 21.81 3.34 -2.24
C LEU A 265 21.12 4.60 -2.77
N ASP A 266 19.93 4.90 -2.24
CA ASP A 266 19.10 6.07 -2.51
C ASP A 266 19.36 7.19 -1.49
N GLN A 267 20.56 7.23 -0.89
CA GLN A 267 21.04 8.42 -0.19
C GLN A 267 21.29 9.53 -1.24
N PHE A 268 20.20 10.06 -1.78
CA PHE A 268 20.16 11.33 -2.45
C PHE A 268 20.42 12.38 -1.37
N GLU A 269 21.70 12.65 -1.11
CA GLU A 269 22.06 13.93 -0.53
C GLU A 269 21.68 14.97 -1.58
N ILE A 270 20.71 15.82 -1.25
CA ILE A 270 20.49 17.04 -2.04
C ILE A 270 21.86 17.71 -2.11
N PRO A 271 22.51 17.82 -3.28
CA PRO A 271 23.91 18.23 -3.38
C PRO A 271 24.09 19.74 -3.11
N TYR A 272 23.05 20.37 -2.56
CA TYR A 272 22.93 21.79 -2.32
C TYR A 272 22.69 22.01 -0.84
N ASN A 273 23.43 22.94 -0.25
CA ASN A 273 23.20 23.36 1.12
C ASN A 273 21.84 24.06 1.24
N GLU A 274 21.11 23.77 2.30
CA GLU A 274 19.85 24.46 2.60
C GLU A 274 20.09 25.99 2.64
N GLY A 275 19.26 26.74 1.91
CA GLY A 275 19.39 28.19 1.75
C GLY A 275 20.35 28.65 0.63
N SER A 276 20.91 27.74 -0.18
CA SER A 276 21.61 28.12 -1.41
C SER A 276 20.64 28.41 -2.56
N VAL A 277 21.07 29.21 -3.54
CA VAL A 277 20.27 29.53 -4.74
C VAL A 277 19.95 28.25 -5.54
N GLU A 278 20.88 27.30 -5.56
CA GLU A 278 20.74 26.01 -6.22
C GLU A 278 19.72 25.12 -5.50
N PHE A 279 19.70 25.16 -4.16
CA PHE A 279 18.67 24.48 -3.36
C PHE A 279 17.29 25.04 -3.67
N ASP A 280 17.12 26.37 -3.64
CA ASP A 280 15.83 27.01 -3.93
C ASP A 280 15.34 26.71 -5.35
N LYS A 281 16.23 26.80 -6.35
CA LYS A 281 15.92 26.45 -7.74
C LYS A 281 15.54 24.98 -7.91
N PHE A 282 16.22 24.08 -7.21
CA PHE A 282 15.87 22.66 -7.22
C PHE A 282 14.42 22.48 -6.76
N PHE A 283 14.04 23.02 -5.61
CA PHE A 283 12.66 22.92 -5.10
C PHE A 283 11.64 23.64 -6.00
N GLU A 284 11.98 24.78 -6.59
CA GLU A 284 11.11 25.50 -7.52
C GLU A 284 10.76 24.64 -8.74
N VAL A 285 11.75 24.04 -9.40
CA VAL A 285 11.54 23.15 -10.56
C VAL A 285 10.69 21.94 -10.18
N HIS A 286 10.98 21.31 -9.03
CA HIS A 286 10.24 20.14 -8.58
C HIS A 286 8.80 20.48 -8.21
N ASN A 287 8.58 21.64 -7.59
CA ASN A 287 7.23 22.12 -7.29
C ASN A 287 6.47 22.42 -8.59
N GLN A 288 7.11 23.01 -9.60
CA GLN A 288 6.46 23.24 -10.90
C GLN A 288 6.06 21.91 -11.57
N LEU A 289 6.97 20.93 -11.61
CA LEU A 289 6.66 19.58 -12.11
C LEU A 289 5.50 18.95 -11.34
N TYR A 290 5.44 19.14 -10.03
CA TYR A 290 4.34 18.66 -9.21
C TYR A 290 3.01 19.35 -9.57
N GLN A 291 2.99 20.67 -9.70
CA GLN A 291 1.79 21.42 -10.07
C GLN A 291 1.28 21.01 -11.46
N ASP A 292 2.19 20.74 -12.40
CA ASP A 292 1.79 20.26 -13.73
C ASP A 292 1.24 18.83 -13.67
N ALA A 293 1.87 17.94 -12.89
CA ALA A 293 1.37 16.60 -12.68
C ALA A 293 0.01 16.57 -11.95
N GLN A 294 -0.27 17.55 -11.08
CA GLN A 294 -1.58 17.70 -10.42
C GLN A 294 -2.73 17.89 -11.42
N LYS A 295 -2.48 18.57 -12.54
CA LYS A 295 -3.51 18.73 -13.60
C LYS A 295 -3.92 17.38 -14.19
N SER A 296 -2.99 16.41 -14.24
CA SER A 296 -3.26 15.04 -14.69
C SER A 296 -3.81 14.13 -13.59
N ASN A 297 -3.61 14.48 -12.31
CA ASN A 297 -4.22 13.78 -11.18
C ASN A 297 -5.76 13.88 -11.19
N THR A 298 -6.34 14.88 -11.86
CA THR A 298 -7.80 14.96 -12.06
C THR A 298 -8.32 13.68 -12.71
N ILE A 299 -7.65 13.15 -13.74
CA ILE A 299 -8.07 11.91 -14.43
C ILE A 299 -8.07 10.71 -13.47
N TYR A 300 -7.08 10.63 -12.56
CA TYR A 300 -7.07 9.60 -11.51
C TYR A 300 -8.27 9.70 -10.59
N GLN A 301 -8.59 10.91 -10.12
CA GLN A 301 -9.75 11.17 -9.26
C GLN A 301 -11.05 10.84 -10.00
N GLU A 302 -11.11 11.04 -11.31
CA GLU A 302 -12.28 10.64 -12.10
C GLU A 302 -12.38 9.13 -12.29
N VAL A 303 -11.28 8.42 -12.54
CA VAL A 303 -11.27 6.95 -12.58
C VAL A 303 -11.69 6.39 -11.21
N LEU A 304 -11.25 7.01 -10.12
CA LEU A 304 -11.75 6.72 -8.77
C LEU A 304 -13.27 6.92 -8.67
N GLN A 305 -13.81 8.06 -9.11
CA GLN A 305 -15.26 8.31 -9.05
C GLN A 305 -16.08 7.34 -9.92
N ILE A 306 -15.63 7.08 -11.15
CA ILE A 306 -16.27 6.12 -12.08
C ILE A 306 -16.27 4.73 -11.47
N SER A 307 -15.12 4.31 -10.94
CA SER A 307 -14.99 2.99 -10.34
C SER A 307 -15.77 2.84 -9.04
N THR A 308 -16.03 3.94 -8.33
CA THR A 308 -16.70 3.93 -7.02
C THR A 308 -18.20 4.18 -7.05
N ASN A 309 -18.77 4.60 -8.20
CA ASN A 309 -20.19 4.84 -8.36
C ASN A 309 -20.79 3.98 -9.50
N PRO A 310 -21.57 2.93 -9.20
CA PRO A 310 -22.15 2.05 -10.23
C PRO A 310 -23.20 2.74 -11.13
N ASN A 311 -23.69 3.92 -10.75
CA ASN A 311 -24.62 4.74 -11.54
C ASN A 311 -23.93 5.98 -12.13
N PHE A 312 -22.60 5.97 -12.23
CA PHE A 312 -21.87 7.13 -12.72
C PHE A 312 -22.19 7.39 -14.20
N ASP A 313 -22.87 8.50 -14.47
CA ASP A 313 -23.12 8.98 -15.83
C ASP A 313 -21.84 9.63 -16.37
N ILE A 314 -21.00 8.79 -16.98
CA ILE A 314 -19.74 9.17 -17.59
C ILE A 314 -19.92 10.34 -18.56
N GLN A 315 -20.97 10.34 -19.38
CA GLN A 315 -21.13 11.33 -20.43
C GLN A 315 -21.56 12.69 -19.86
N ASN A 316 -22.48 12.68 -18.90
CA ASN A 316 -22.87 13.89 -18.18
C ASN A 316 -21.69 14.46 -17.37
N HIS A 317 -20.87 13.59 -16.78
CA HIS A 317 -19.69 14.01 -16.04
C HIS A 317 -18.61 14.64 -16.94
N ILE A 318 -18.30 14.03 -18.08
CA ILE A 318 -17.39 14.61 -19.09
C ILE A 318 -17.89 15.98 -19.55
N ASN A 319 -19.21 16.16 -19.74
CA ASN A 319 -19.79 17.45 -20.09
C ASN A 319 -19.62 18.47 -18.96
N THR A 320 -19.88 18.07 -17.71
CA THR A 320 -19.69 18.90 -16.52
C THR A 320 -18.24 19.34 -16.35
N MET A 321 -17.27 18.45 -16.62
CA MET A 321 -15.84 18.80 -16.61
C MET A 321 -15.50 19.88 -17.64
N LYS A 322 -16.04 19.76 -18.87
CA LYS A 322 -15.86 20.80 -19.90
C LYS A 322 -16.47 22.14 -19.45
N ASP A 323 -17.68 22.11 -18.90
CA ASP A 323 -18.40 23.32 -18.46
C ASP A 323 -17.74 24.02 -17.26
N THR A 324 -16.90 23.30 -16.50
CA THR A 324 -16.15 23.82 -15.33
C THR A 324 -14.70 24.20 -15.65
N GLY A 325 -14.32 24.24 -16.93
CA GLY A 325 -12.98 24.66 -17.36
C GLY A 325 -11.91 23.58 -17.23
N LEU A 326 -12.30 22.30 -17.22
CA LEU A 326 -11.43 21.13 -17.19
C LEU A 326 -11.40 20.40 -18.54
N GLU A 327 -11.41 21.14 -19.67
CA GLU A 327 -11.55 20.55 -21.01
C GLU A 327 -10.45 19.54 -21.36
N ASP A 328 -9.21 19.79 -20.95
CA ASP A 328 -8.08 18.89 -21.24
C ASP A 328 -8.16 17.59 -20.43
N ALA A 329 -8.57 17.67 -19.16
CA ALA A 329 -8.84 16.48 -18.35
C ALA A 329 -10.03 15.69 -18.91
N ALA A 330 -11.08 16.38 -19.38
CA ALA A 330 -12.25 15.75 -20.01
C ALA A 330 -11.88 15.02 -21.32
N LYS A 331 -10.99 15.60 -22.14
CA LYS A 331 -10.45 14.95 -23.35
C LYS A 331 -9.60 13.72 -22.99
N GLY A 332 -8.71 13.85 -21.99
CA GLY A 332 -7.88 12.74 -21.52
C GLY A 332 -8.72 11.57 -21.02
N LEU A 333 -9.75 11.85 -20.21
CA LEU A 333 -10.69 10.84 -19.73
C LEU A 333 -11.51 10.22 -20.87
N SER A 334 -11.98 11.03 -21.83
CA SER A 334 -12.72 10.52 -23.00
C SER A 334 -11.85 9.59 -23.85
N LYS A 335 -10.59 9.95 -24.10
CA LYS A 335 -9.62 9.11 -24.82
C LYS A 335 -9.39 7.79 -24.08
N LEU A 336 -9.08 7.88 -22.77
CA LEU A 336 -8.87 6.72 -21.91
C LEU A 336 -10.06 5.77 -21.98
N LEU A 337 -11.28 6.30 -21.84
CA LEU A 337 -12.49 5.50 -21.86
C LEU A 337 -12.79 4.93 -23.25
N ASN A 338 -12.68 5.70 -24.33
CA ASN A 338 -12.92 5.20 -25.69
C ASN A 338 -11.96 4.07 -26.08
N GLU A 339 -10.68 4.19 -25.73
CA GLU A 339 -9.69 3.13 -25.99
C GLU A 339 -9.88 1.90 -25.08
N THR A 340 -10.72 2.02 -24.05
CA THR A 340 -11.12 0.92 -23.16
C THR A 340 -12.55 0.44 -23.49
N ILE A 341 -13.30 1.18 -24.30
CA ILE A 341 -14.67 0.92 -24.78
C ILE A 341 -14.57 0.74 -26.30
N ASP A 342 -13.89 -0.32 -26.73
CA ASP A 342 -14.15 -0.90 -28.05
C ASP A 342 -14.95 -2.20 -27.83
N GLU A 343 -16.17 -2.18 -28.37
CA GLU A 343 -17.27 -3.17 -28.44
C GLU A 343 -17.93 -3.68 -27.13
#